data_AF-A0A7C3LCE9-F1
#
_entry.id   AF-A0A7C3LCE9-F1
#
_cell.length_a   1.000
_cell.length_b   1.000
_cell.length_c   1.000
_cell.angle_alpha   90.00
_cell.angle_beta   90.00
_cell.angle_gamma   90.00
#
_symmetry.space_group_name_H-M   'P 1'
#
loop_
_entity.id
_entity.type
_entity.pdbx_description
1 polymer ?
#
loop_
_entity_poly.entity_id
_entity_poly.type
_entity_poly.pdbx_seq_one_letter_code
_entity_poly.pdbx_strand_id
1 'polypeptide(L)' 'MLLAVDIGNTNITLGVWNGRIWEHQWRLHTNPQLTADEYG' A
#
# COMPACT_ATOMS: atom_id res chain seq x y z
N MET A 1 -15.35 1.91 -3.76
CA MET A 1 -14.13 1.42 -3.08
C MET A 1 -13.00 2.37 -3.42
N LEU A 2 -12.15 2.69 -2.45
CA LEU A 2 -10.97 3.56 -2.61
C LEU A 2 -9.73 2.78 -2.16
N LEU A 3 -8.64 2.89 -2.91
CA LEU A 3 -7.33 2.40 -2.48
C LEU A 3 -6.53 3.59 -1.94
N ALA A 4 -6.09 3.50 -0.69
CA ALA A 4 -5.16 4.45 -0.10
C ALA A 4 -3.75 3.84 -0.10
N VAL A 5 -2.77 4.66 -0.44
CA VAL A 5 -1.35 4.30 -0.47
C VAL A 5 -0.60 5.34 0.34
N ASP A 6 0.08 4.90 1.40
CA ASP A 6 0.95 5.72 2.24
C ASP A 6 2.39 5.22 2.10
N ILE A 7 3.27 6.06 1.54
CA ILE A 7 4.66 5.70 1.22
C ILE A 7 5.57 6.36 2.25
N GLY A 8 5.99 5.58 3.25
CA GLY A 8 7.01 5.99 4.21
C GLY A 8 8.42 5.56 3.78
N ASN A 9 9.44 6.07 4.45
CA ASN A 9 10.84 5.72 4.16
C ASN A 9 11.18 4.25 4.44
N THR A 10 10.47 3.62 5.39
CA THR A 10 10.76 2.23 5.81
C THR A 10 9.67 1.26 5.38
N ASN A 11 8.42 1.74 5.27
CA ASN A 11 7.30 0.89 4.88
C ASN A 11 6.32 1.65 3.98
N ILE A 12 5.72 0.92 3.05
CA ILE A 12 4.57 1.33 2.26
C ILE A 12 3.35 0.63 2.85
N THR A 13 2.29 1.39 3.12
CA THR A 13 1.02 0.87 3.60
C THR A 13 -0.03 1.03 2.51
N LEU A 14 -0.74 -0.07 2.21
CA LEU A 14 -1.84 -0.11 1.25
C LEU A 14 -3.13 -0.42 2.01
N GLY A 15 -4.23 0.25 1.68
CA GLY A 15 -5.52 -0.01 2.32
C GLY A 15 -6.70 0.15 1.38
N VAL A 16 -7.66 -0.77 1.42
CA VAL A 16 -8.92 -0.68 0.67
C VAL A 16 -10.03 -0.20 1.59
N TRP A 17 -10.62 0.93 1.25
CA TRP A 17 -11.76 1.54 1.94
C TRP A 17 -13.05 1.32 1.15
N ASN A 18 -14.10 0.84 1.82
CA ASN A 18 -15.39 0.61 1.17
C ASN A 18 -16.39 1.76 1.29
N GLY A 19 -15.99 2.88 1.92
CA GLY A 19 -16.89 4.00 2.23
C GLY A 19 -17.30 4.06 3.70
N ARG A 20 -17.06 3.00 4.48
CA ARG A 20 -17.42 2.91 5.91
C ARG A 20 -16.29 2.35 6.79
N ILE A 21 -15.57 1.35 6.30
CA ILE A 21 -14.47 0.68 7.02
C ILE A 21 -13.31 0.33 6.07
N TRP A 22 -12.13 0.12 6.66
CA TRP A 22 -10.98 -0.47 5.98
C TRP A 22 -11.20 -1.97 5.89
N GLU A 23 -11.41 -2.48 4.68
CA GLU A 23 -11.67 -3.91 4.46
C GLU A 23 -10.36 -4.72 4.49
N HIS A 24 -9.31 -4.19 3.88
CA HIS A 24 -8.00 -4.84 3.83
C HIS A 24 -6.89 -3.82 3.97
N GLN A 25 -5.80 -4.23 4.64
CA GLN A 25 -4.60 -3.44 4.83
C GLN A 25 -3.37 -4.34 4.67
N TRP A 26 -2.38 -3.84 3.93
CA TRP A 26 -1.11 -4.51 3.72
C TRP A 26 0.04 -3.55 4.02
N ARG A 27 1.16 -4.12 4.45
CA ARG A 27 2.39 -3.38 4.72
C ARG A 27 3.54 -4.06 4.00
N LEU A 28 4.26 -3.28 3.20
CA LEU A 28 5.45 -3.69 2.49
C LEU A 28 6.63 -2.90 3.01
N HIS A 29 7.82 -3.49 2.95
CA HIS A 29 9.04 -2.72 3.17
C HIS A 29 9.28 -1.77 1.99
N THR A 30 9.66 -0.53 2.28
CA THR A 30 10.05 0.42 1.25
C THR A 30 11.40 0.02 0.70
N ASN A 31 11.45 -0.39 -0.55
CA ASN A 31 12.69 -0.64 -1.27
C ASN A 31 12.75 0.30 -2.49
N PRO A 32 13.60 1.35 -2.45
CA PRO A 32 13.73 2.30 -3.57
C PRO A 32 14.27 1.68 -4.87
N GLN A 33 14.81 0.46 -4.82
CA GLN A 33 15.33 -0.25 -5.98
C GLN A 33 14.27 -1.11 -6.68
N LEU A 34 13.10 -1.32 -6.06
CA LEU A 34 12.00 -2.05 -6.70
C LEU A 34 11.43 -1.25 -7.86
N THR A 35 11.35 -1.92 -9.00
CA THR A 35 10.67 -1.46 -10.21
C THR A 35 9.16 -1.75 -10.10
N ALA A 36 8.36 -1.03 -10.90
CA ALA A 36 6.90 -1.11 -10.82
C ALA A 36 6.35 -2.52 -11.08
N ASP A 37 7.02 -3.28 -11.95
CA ASP A 37 6.60 -4.62 -12.37
C ASP A 37 6.83 -5.68 -11.28
N GLU A 38 7.66 -5.38 -10.27
CA GLU A 38 7.98 -6.30 -9.17
C GLU A 38 6.94 -6.26 -8.02
N TYR A 39 5.99 -5.32 -8.06
CA TYR A 39 4.86 -5.27 -7.12
C TYR A 39 3.66 -6.13 -7.56
N GLY A 40 3.76 -6.78 -8.73
CA GLY A 40 2.72 -7.58 -9.38
C GLY A 40 2.41 -8.91 -8.71
#